data_AF-A0A243S7L6-F1
#
_entry.id   AF-A0A243S7L6-F1
#
_cell.length_a   1.000
_cell.length_b   1.000
_cell.length_c   1.000
_cell.angle_alpha   90.00
_cell.angle_beta   90.00
_cell.angle_gamma   90.00
#
_symmetry.space_group_name_H-M   'P 1'
#
loop_
_entity.id
_entity.type
_entity.pdbx_description
1 polymer ?
#
loop_
_entity_poly.entity_id
_entity_poly.type
_entity_poly.pdbx_seq_one_letter_code
_entity_poly.pdbx_strand_id
1 'polypeptide(L)' 'MGGDGPEWTGLVSQRLRCCVCGGSTDGSEDYVLVELTARFSDARQWLGAHADHLNSVLAEGFSVEVHQM' A
#
# COMPACT_ATOMS: atom_id res chain seq x y z
N MET A 1 1.70 -1.71 -26.04
CA MET A 1 1.04 -1.33 -24.79
C MET A 1 1.63 -2.22 -23.69
N GLY A 2 2.86 -1.96 -23.27
CA GLY A 2 3.57 -2.78 -22.29
C GLY A 2 3.53 -2.07 -20.94
N GLY A 3 2.71 -2.56 -20.04
CA GLY A 3 2.61 -2.07 -18.66
C GLY A 3 3.57 -2.83 -17.75
N ASP A 4 4.87 -2.79 -18.05
CA ASP A 4 5.90 -3.32 -17.17
C ASP A 4 6.34 -2.23 -16.19
N GLY A 5 5.42 -1.83 -15.31
CA GLY A 5 5.79 -1.07 -14.13
C GLY A 5 6.73 -1.93 -13.29
N PRO A 6 7.80 -1.39 -12.67
CA PRO A 6 8.80 -2.25 -12.05
C PRO A 6 8.17 -3.00 -10.87
N GLU A 7 8.06 -4.32 -11.03
CA GLU A 7 7.67 -5.31 -10.02
C GLU A 7 8.58 -5.13 -8.80
N TRP A 8 7.97 -4.87 -7.66
CA TRP A 8 8.72 -4.69 -6.42
C TRP A 8 9.36 -6.02 -6.03
N THR A 9 10.70 -6.08 -6.10
CA THR A 9 11.54 -7.25 -5.80
C THR A 9 12.44 -7.03 -4.58
N GLY A 10 12.21 -5.95 -3.83
CA GLY A 10 13.02 -5.59 -2.66
C GLY A 10 12.73 -6.49 -1.46
N LEU A 11 13.75 -6.78 -0.64
CA LEU A 11 13.57 -7.50 0.62
C LEU A 11 12.63 -6.70 1.55
N VAL A 12 11.59 -7.36 2.07
CA VAL A 12 10.71 -6.86 3.14
C VAL A 12 11.46 -6.78 4.47
N SER A 13 12.63 -6.14 4.51
CA SER A 13 13.46 -6.13 5.72
C SER A 13 12.96 -5.15 6.78
N GLN A 14 12.06 -4.23 6.42
CA GLN A 14 11.40 -3.31 7.35
C GLN A 14 9.94 -3.10 6.93
N ARG A 15 9.01 -3.64 7.72
CA ARG A 15 7.57 -3.35 7.56
C ARG A 15 7.31 -1.88 7.91
N LEU A 16 6.44 -1.25 7.12
CA LEU A 16 6.16 0.18 7.22
C LEU A 16 5.05 0.46 8.23
N ARG A 17 5.10 1.63 8.88
CA ARG A 17 3.96 2.11 9.67
C ARG A 17 2.78 2.43 8.73
N CYS A 18 1.57 2.15 9.20
CA CYS A 18 0.34 2.52 8.53
C CYS A 18 0.33 4.04 8.31
N CYS A 19 0.23 4.50 7.06
CA CYS A 19 0.24 5.93 6.75
C CYS A 19 -1.02 6.66 7.26
N VAL A 20 -2.10 5.93 7.56
CA VAL A 20 -3.37 6.49 8.07
C VAL A 20 -3.36 6.62 9.59
N CYS A 21 -3.02 5.54 10.32
CA CYS A 21 -3.09 5.54 11.79
C CYS A 21 -1.74 5.68 12.51
N GLY A 22 -0.62 5.63 11.79
CA GLY A 22 0.73 5.64 12.35
C GLY A 22 1.11 4.36 13.13
N GLY A 23 0.20 3.38 13.22
CA GLY A 23 0.41 2.09 13.86
C GLY A 23 1.37 1.20 13.06
N SER A 24 1.95 0.20 13.73
CA SER A 24 2.74 -0.81 13.00
C SER A 24 1.82 -1.73 12.19
N THR A 25 2.31 -2.19 11.04
CA THR A 25 1.69 -3.24 10.22
C THR A 25 2.34 -4.61 10.46
N ASP A 26 3.15 -4.73 11.51
CA ASP A 26 3.81 -5.97 11.89
C ASP A 26 2.81 -7.07 12.22
N GLY A 27 2.80 -8.12 11.40
CA GLY A 27 1.96 -9.30 11.60
C GLY A 27 0.51 -9.11 11.18
N SER A 28 0.16 -7.93 10.66
CA SER A 28 -1.18 -7.64 10.12
C SER A 28 -1.40 -8.47 8.87
N GLU A 29 -2.49 -9.25 8.89
CA GLU A 29 -2.92 -10.04 7.75
C GLU A 29 -3.71 -9.21 6.74
N ASP A 30 -4.18 -8.03 7.15
CA ASP A 30 -4.90 -7.03 6.35
C ASP A 30 -3.97 -5.94 5.78
N TYR A 31 -2.68 -6.25 5.67
CA TYR A 31 -1.66 -5.30 5.21
C TYR A 31 -1.69 -5.07 3.69
N VAL A 32 -1.69 -3.79 3.29
CA VAL A 32 -1.72 -3.36 1.89
C VAL A 32 -0.58 -2.38 1.59
N LEU A 33 0.05 -2.55 0.42
CA LEU A 33 1.08 -1.66 -0.13
C LEU A 33 0.50 -0.80 -1.26
N VAL A 34 0.68 0.52 -1.16
CA VAL A 34 0.27 1.50 -2.16
C VAL A 34 1.52 2.14 -2.77
N GLU A 35 1.62 2.11 -4.10
CA GLU A 35 2.62 2.88 -4.83
C GLU A 35 2.10 4.28 -5.16
N LEU A 36 2.90 5.30 -4.84
CA LEU A 36 2.64 6.69 -5.21
C LEU A 36 3.71 7.20 -6.18
N THR A 37 3.26 7.79 -7.28
CA THR A 37 4.09 8.47 -8.27
C THR A 37 3.57 9.89 -8.51
N ALA A 38 4.43 10.81 -8.94
CA ALA A 38 4.05 12.19 -9.20
C ALA A 38 4.59 12.67 -10.55
N ARG A 39 3.78 13.38 -11.34
CA ARG A 39 4.15 13.79 -12.71
C ARG A 39 5.45 14.60 -12.82
N PHE A 40 5.81 15.33 -11.78
CA PHE A 40 6.97 16.23 -11.77
C PHE A 40 8.27 15.55 -11.29
N SER A 41 8.23 14.25 -10.96
CA SER A 41 9.38 13.51 -10.45
C SER A 41 9.30 12.03 -10.82
N ASP A 42 10.44 11.41 -11.12
CA ASP A 42 10.53 9.97 -11.32
C ASP A 42 10.57 9.18 -9.99
N ALA A 43 10.39 9.85 -8.85
CA ALA A 43 10.36 9.22 -7.55
C ALA A 43 9.12 8.33 -7.40
N ARG A 44 9.36 7.09 -6.96
CA ARG A 44 8.34 6.11 -6.56
C ARG A 44 8.39 5.98 -5.04
N GLN A 45 7.25 6.18 -4.38
CA GLN A 45 7.12 5.97 -2.95
C GLN A 45 6.18 4.80 -2.68
N TRP A 46 6.52 3.98 -1.70
CA TRP A 46 5.67 2.88 -1.26
C TRP A 46 5.18 3.16 0.15
N LEU A 47 3.87 3.04 0.35
CA LEU A 47 3.20 3.29 1.62
C LEU A 47 2.47 2.03 2.07
N GLY A 48 2.59 1.69 3.35
CA GLY A 48 1.84 0.59 3.96
C GLY A 48 0.61 1.10 4.71
N ALA A 49 -0.49 0.35 4.70
CA ALA A 49 -1.66 0.61 5.54
C ALA A 49 -2.46 -0.67 5.85
N HIS A 50 -3.32 -0.59 6.87
CA HIS A 50 -4.33 -1.60 7.19
C HIS A 50 -5.54 -1.42 6.26
N ALA A 51 -6.08 -2.51 5.73
CA ALA A 51 -7.22 -2.46 4.80
C ALA A 51 -8.44 -1.77 5.45
N ASP A 52 -8.72 -2.05 6.71
CA ASP A 52 -9.83 -1.43 7.45
C ASP A 52 -9.70 0.10 7.52
N HIS A 53 -8.49 0.60 7.78
CA HIS A 53 -8.24 2.04 7.83
C HIS A 53 -8.32 2.68 6.45
N LEU A 54 -7.87 1.99 5.40
CA LEU A 54 -8.04 2.48 4.03
C LEU A 54 -9.53 2.59 3.68
N ASN A 55 -10.31 1.55 3.93
CA ASN A 55 -11.75 1.54 3.66
C ASN A 55 -12.51 2.66 4.39
N SER A 56 -12.01 3.11 5.55
CA SER A 56 -12.61 4.24 6.28
C SER A 56 -12.42 5.61 5.63
N VAL A 57 -11.41 5.77 4.76
CA VAL A 57 -11.04 7.06 4.12
C VAL A 57 -11.22 7.05 2.60
N LEU A 58 -11.53 5.90 2.00
CA LEU A 58 -11.80 5.79 0.57
C LEU A 58 -13.14 6.44 0.21
N ALA A 59 -13.18 7.01 -1.00
CA ALA A 59 -14.40 7.60 -1.54
C ALA A 59 -15.45 6.53 -1.87
N GLU A 60 -16.71 6.95 -2.00
CA GLU A 60 -17.80 6.07 -2.42
C GLU A 60 -17.45 5.36 -3.75
N GLY A 61 -17.73 4.05 -3.80
CA GLY A 61 -17.41 3.19 -4.94
C GLY A 61 -16.01 2.57 -4.92
N PHE A 62 -15.18 2.87 -3.92
CA PHE A 62 -13.86 2.29 -3.74
C PHE A 62 -13.80 1.46 -2.46
N SER A 63 -13.18 0.28 -2.52
CA SER A 63 -12.90 -0.56 -1.37
C SER A 63 -11.67 -1.43 -1.62
N VAL A 64 -11.06 -1.89 -0.54
CA VAL A 64 -9.91 -2.79 -0.54
C VAL A 64 -10.28 -4.01 0.28
N GLU A 65 -10.22 -5.19 -0.34
CA GLU A 65 -10.45 -6.48 0.30
C GLU A 65 -9.16 -7.30 0.26
N VAL A 66 -8.78 -7.89 1.40
CA VAL A 66 -7.63 -8.81 1.49
C VAL A 66 -8.17 -10.22 1.61
N HIS A 67 -7.97 -11.02 0.56
CA HIS A 67 -8.30 -12.44 0.59
C HIS A 67 -7.06 -13.24 0.97
N GLN A 68 -7.11 -13.90 2.12
CA GLN A 68 -6.13 -14.91 2.48
C GLN A 68 -6.44 -16.19 1.69
N MET A 69 -5.44 -16.77 1.03
CA MET A 69 -5.57 -18.05 0.31
C MET A 69 -5.70 -19.22 1.27
#